data_AF-A0A5B7DEL0-F1
#
_entry.id   AF-A0A5B7DEL0-F1
#
_cell.length_a   1.000
_cell.length_b   1.000
_cell.length_c   1.000
_cell.angle_alpha   90.00
_cell.angle_beta   90.00
_cell.angle_gamma   90.00
#
_symmetry.space_group_name_H-M   'P 1'
#
loop_
_entity.id
_entity.type
_entity.pdbx_description
1 polymer ?
#
loop_
_entity_poly.entity_id
_entity_poly.type
_entity_poly.pdbx_seq_one_letter_code
_entity_poly.pdbx_strand_id
1 'polypeptide(L)'
;MTFTLTACRDDETGGGAARKSAIYATLTASIVTRVTFHTSGGIRHILKILEQTSSANVECEAREALALLGYTQPVKAHGIRLLTIDGGGVRGLVALEVLKKLEEEAGQPIHELFDYICGVSTGAILTVLVGVHKMPLNECEKLYKNLSTQIFTQTTIKGATSLFMRNSYYDSDSWTQILKENMGETNIIETSRKSDTPKICLVATRANTNRIQPYLFRNYNLPYRVTSHYQGTSLPCLWEAVRASAAAPGYFSEFAIGDMILLDGGLLVNNPTAIALHETKQLWPDAELQCVLSVGTGRHEPIATTSEASIGWATRIRTILNSATDTEVLPAVIFSLSLRIIASPNAISFYSVGFSLKFMG
;
A
#
# COMPACT_ATOMS: atom_id res chain seq x y z
N MET A 1 32.48 5.73 -18.03
CA MET A 1 32.34 6.24 -16.66
C MET A 1 32.16 5.05 -15.74
N THR A 2 33.22 4.69 -15.01
CA THR A 2 33.20 3.60 -14.02
C THR A 2 32.69 4.22 -12.72
N PHE A 3 31.42 4.05 -12.40
CA PHE A 3 30.88 4.45 -11.09
C PHE A 3 31.13 3.30 -10.13
N THR A 4 32.11 3.47 -9.24
CA THR A 4 32.32 2.57 -8.11
C THR A 4 31.13 2.73 -7.17
N LEU A 5 30.27 1.71 -7.11
CA LEU A 5 29.33 1.53 -5.99
C LEU A 5 30.19 1.18 -4.76
N THR A 6 30.80 2.18 -4.15
CA THR A 6 31.51 1.99 -2.88
C THR A 6 30.44 1.71 -1.84
N ALA A 7 30.39 0.45 -1.36
CA ALA A 7 29.50 0.03 -0.29
C ALA A 7 29.56 1.05 0.85
N CYS A 8 28.40 1.57 1.25
CA CYS A 8 28.30 2.52 2.33
C CYS A 8 28.78 1.82 3.61
N ARG A 9 29.95 2.23 4.13
CA ARG A 9 30.24 2.03 5.55
C ARG A 9 29.30 2.96 6.30
N ASP A 10 28.55 2.39 7.24
CA ASP A 10 27.84 3.17 8.25
C ASP A 10 28.89 3.82 9.16
N ASP A 11 29.44 4.94 8.73
CA ASP A 11 30.11 5.85 9.65
C ASP A 11 29.01 6.66 10.34
N GLU A 12 28.98 6.64 11.67
CA GLU A 12 28.03 7.33 12.57
C GLU A 12 28.06 8.88 12.47
N THR A 13 28.62 9.42 11.40
CA THR A 13 28.64 10.86 11.10
C THR A 13 27.65 11.12 9.97
N GLY A 14 26.81 12.15 10.09
CA GLY A 14 25.64 12.43 9.23
C GLY A 14 25.84 12.60 7.71
N GLY A 15 26.97 12.19 7.13
CA GLY A 15 27.27 12.18 5.70
C GLY A 15 26.66 11.00 4.91
N GLY A 16 26.29 9.90 5.56
CA GLY A 16 25.70 8.72 4.89
C GLY A 16 24.32 9.01 4.25
N ALA A 17 23.45 9.70 4.98
CA ALA A 17 22.11 10.06 4.51
C ALA A 17 22.14 11.06 3.33
N ALA A 18 23.04 12.04 3.37
CA ALA A 18 23.20 13.03 2.29
C ALA A 18 23.73 12.39 0.98
N ARG A 19 24.65 11.41 1.09
CA ARG A 19 25.16 10.66 -0.07
C ARG A 19 24.13 9.70 -0.65
N LYS A 20 23.36 9.00 0.19
CA LYS A 20 22.21 8.20 -0.24
C LYS A 20 21.18 9.06 -0.97
N SER A 21 20.81 10.20 -0.40
CA SER A 21 19.91 11.18 -1.04
C SER A 21 20.41 11.64 -2.42
N ALA A 22 21.72 11.87 -2.59
CA ALA A 22 22.31 12.22 -3.88
C ALA A 22 22.28 11.07 -4.91
N ILE A 23 22.50 9.82 -4.49
CA ILE A 23 22.40 8.63 -5.36
C ILE A 23 20.94 8.38 -5.74
N TYR A 24 20.01 8.48 -4.79
CA TYR A 24 18.58 8.43 -5.06
C TYR A 24 18.21 9.51 -6.07
N ALA A 25 18.55 10.77 -5.82
CA ALA A 25 18.30 11.87 -6.75
C ALA A 25 18.92 11.61 -8.12
N THR A 26 20.10 11.02 -8.21
CA THR A 26 20.76 10.72 -9.49
C THR A 26 20.07 9.57 -10.26
N LEU A 27 19.65 8.52 -9.56
CA LEU A 27 18.95 7.36 -10.13
C LEU A 27 17.45 7.63 -10.37
N THR A 28 16.82 8.57 -9.64
CA THR A 28 15.39 8.88 -9.76
C THR A 28 15.11 10.14 -10.58
N ALA A 29 15.95 11.18 -10.52
CA ALA A 29 15.66 12.47 -11.17
C ALA A 29 16.04 12.51 -12.65
N SER A 30 16.96 11.67 -13.13
CA SER A 30 17.40 11.72 -14.53
C SER A 30 16.98 10.47 -15.28
N ILE A 31 15.94 10.62 -16.11
CA ILE A 31 15.56 9.63 -17.14
C ILE A 31 16.79 9.27 -17.98
N VAL A 32 17.67 10.23 -18.29
CA VAL A 32 18.92 10.03 -19.04
C VAL A 32 19.87 9.11 -18.29
N THR A 33 20.00 9.24 -16.97
CA THR A 33 20.82 8.35 -16.15
C THR A 33 20.26 6.93 -16.14
N ARG A 34 18.95 6.74 -15.97
CA ARG A 34 18.31 5.41 -16.07
C ARG A 34 18.49 4.79 -17.45
N VAL A 35 18.29 5.57 -18.51
CA VAL A 35 18.51 5.13 -19.90
C VAL A 35 19.95 4.69 -20.09
N THR A 36 20.92 5.47 -19.62
CA THR A 36 22.35 5.16 -19.74
C THR A 36 22.73 3.91 -18.94
N PHE A 37 22.22 3.74 -17.73
CA PHE A 37 22.45 2.54 -16.91
C PHE A 37 21.84 1.29 -17.54
N HIS A 38 20.62 1.39 -18.08
CA HIS A 38 19.96 0.26 -18.71
C HIS A 38 20.67 -0.14 -20.01
N THR A 39 21.02 0.83 -20.86
CA THR A 39 21.69 0.58 -22.14
C THR A 39 23.15 0.14 -22.01
N SER A 40 23.82 0.52 -20.92
CA SER A 40 25.21 0.10 -20.64
C SER A 40 25.33 -1.27 -19.94
N GLY A 41 24.22 -1.95 -19.67
CA GLY A 41 24.22 -3.25 -18.99
C GLY A 41 24.37 -3.17 -17.46
N GLY A 42 24.07 -2.02 -16.85
CA GLY A 42 24.20 -1.81 -15.41
C GLY A 42 23.42 -2.81 -14.55
N ILE A 43 22.20 -3.19 -14.96
CA ILE A 43 21.42 -4.23 -14.27
C ILE A 43 22.19 -5.55 -14.22
N ARG A 44 22.77 -5.99 -15.35
CA ARG A 44 23.55 -7.24 -15.41
C ARG A 44 24.77 -7.18 -14.50
N HIS A 45 25.40 -6.01 -14.36
CA HIS A 45 26.54 -5.84 -13.47
C HIS A 45 26.14 -5.96 -12.00
N ILE A 46 25.04 -5.31 -11.59
CA ILE A 46 24.53 -5.39 -10.22
C ILE A 46 24.07 -6.82 -9.87
N LEU A 47 23.46 -7.53 -10.82
CA LEU A 47 23.11 -8.95 -10.63
C LEU A 47 24.34 -9.83 -10.40
N LYS A 48 25.42 -9.63 -11.17
CA LYS A 48 26.69 -10.34 -10.92
C LYS A 48 27.28 -10.03 -9.55
N ILE A 49 27.20 -8.78 -9.09
CA ILE A 49 27.62 -8.41 -7.73
C ILE A 49 26.79 -9.17 -6.70
N LEU A 50 25.47 -9.24 -6.89
CA LEU A 50 24.55 -9.93 -5.98
C LEU A 50 24.82 -11.45 -5.93
N GLU A 51 25.20 -12.07 -7.05
CA GLU A 51 25.56 -13.50 -7.13
C GLU A 51 26.92 -13.82 -6.47
N GLN A 52 27.85 -12.87 -6.44
CA GLN A 52 29.23 -13.09 -6.00
C GLN A 52 29.51 -12.61 -4.58
N THR A 53 28.69 -11.71 -4.06
CA THR A 53 28.91 -11.13 -2.73
C THR A 53 28.46 -12.08 -1.62
N SER A 54 29.20 -12.08 -0.51
CA SER A 54 28.79 -12.67 0.77
C SER A 54 28.44 -11.61 1.82
N SER A 55 28.51 -10.32 1.46
CA SER A 55 28.23 -9.20 2.36
C SER A 55 26.75 -8.83 2.30
N ALA A 56 26.04 -9.02 3.42
CA ALA A 56 24.64 -8.64 3.56
C ALA A 56 24.37 -7.16 3.21
N ASN A 57 25.29 -6.24 3.55
CA ASN A 57 25.17 -4.83 3.21
C ASN A 57 25.20 -4.60 1.69
N VAL A 58 26.13 -5.26 0.99
CA VAL A 58 26.22 -5.17 -0.47
C VAL A 58 24.98 -5.77 -1.12
N GLU A 59 24.46 -6.89 -0.60
CA GLU A 59 23.22 -7.46 -1.12
C GLU A 59 22.02 -6.51 -0.99
N CYS A 60 21.88 -5.88 0.18
CA CYS A 60 20.82 -4.89 0.44
C CYS A 60 20.90 -3.73 -0.56
N GLU A 61 22.06 -3.08 -0.66
CA GLU A 61 22.27 -1.94 -1.56
C GLU A 61 22.08 -2.34 -3.04
N ALA A 62 22.52 -3.55 -3.44
CA ALA A 62 22.31 -4.07 -4.79
C ALA A 62 20.81 -4.30 -5.09
N ARG A 63 20.05 -4.88 -4.16
CA ARG A 63 18.60 -5.10 -4.33
C ARG A 63 17.83 -3.79 -4.42
N GLU A 64 18.18 -2.81 -3.60
CA GLU A 64 17.59 -1.48 -3.69
C GLU A 64 17.91 -0.81 -5.03
N ALA A 65 19.17 -0.83 -5.47
CA ALA A 65 19.58 -0.28 -6.75
C ALA A 65 18.82 -0.95 -7.91
N LEU A 66 18.63 -2.27 -7.87
CA LEU A 66 17.82 -3.01 -8.84
C LEU A 66 16.35 -2.53 -8.82
N ALA A 67 15.75 -2.38 -7.65
CA ALA A 67 14.37 -1.90 -7.52
C ALA A 67 14.23 -0.45 -8.02
N LEU A 68 15.22 0.41 -7.77
CA LEU A 68 15.28 1.77 -8.31
C LEU A 68 15.34 1.74 -9.84
N LEU A 69 16.18 0.88 -10.42
CA LEU A 69 16.33 0.72 -11.86
C LEU A 69 15.15 0.01 -12.54
N GLY A 70 14.14 -0.43 -11.77
CA GLY A 70 12.96 -1.10 -12.28
C GLY A 70 13.16 -2.58 -12.60
N TYR A 71 14.25 -3.18 -12.09
CA TYR A 71 14.44 -4.61 -12.15
C TYR A 71 13.58 -5.30 -11.10
N THR A 72 12.83 -6.31 -11.52
CA THR A 72 12.02 -7.15 -10.64
C THR A 72 12.44 -8.60 -10.81
N GLN A 73 12.66 -9.29 -9.70
CA GLN A 73 12.97 -10.71 -9.72
C GLN A 73 11.79 -11.51 -10.27
N PRO A 74 12.02 -12.65 -10.95
CA PRO A 74 10.95 -13.57 -11.31
C PRO A 74 10.09 -13.97 -10.10
N VAL A 75 8.83 -14.28 -10.33
CA VAL A 75 7.94 -14.82 -9.28
C VAL A 75 8.50 -16.12 -8.71
N LYS A 76 8.25 -16.38 -7.42
CA LYS A 76 8.83 -17.52 -6.70
C LYS A 76 8.23 -18.87 -7.12
N ALA A 77 7.00 -18.85 -7.62
CA ALA A 77 6.21 -20.03 -7.98
C ALA A 77 5.82 -20.03 -9.46
N HIS A 78 4.93 -20.94 -9.86
CA HIS A 78 4.47 -21.07 -11.26
C HIS A 78 3.62 -19.90 -11.76
N GLY A 79 3.22 -18.97 -10.88
CA GLY A 79 2.53 -17.74 -11.25
C GLY A 79 2.52 -16.72 -10.12
N ILE A 80 1.92 -15.56 -10.39
CA ILE A 80 1.82 -14.43 -9.47
C ILE A 80 0.74 -14.73 -8.42
N ARG A 81 1.08 -14.63 -7.14
CA ARG A 81 0.13 -14.68 -6.02
C ARG A 81 -0.11 -13.28 -5.50
N LEU A 82 -1.34 -12.79 -5.66
CA LEU A 82 -1.72 -11.41 -5.35
C LEU A 82 -2.66 -11.35 -4.15
N LEU A 83 -2.36 -10.50 -3.18
CA LEU A 83 -3.25 -10.10 -2.09
C LEU A 83 -3.66 -8.64 -2.24
N THR A 84 -4.94 -8.34 -2.11
CA THR A 84 -5.43 -6.97 -1.97
C THR A 84 -6.30 -6.81 -0.74
N ILE A 85 -6.13 -5.71 -0.02
CA ILE A 85 -6.83 -5.41 1.23
C ILE A 85 -7.55 -4.07 1.07
N ASP A 86 -8.88 -4.10 1.22
CA ASP A 86 -9.74 -2.94 1.05
C ASP A 86 -9.59 -1.93 2.21
N GLY A 87 -10.04 -0.70 1.98
CA GLY A 87 -10.22 0.29 3.03
C GLY A 87 -11.52 0.08 3.82
N GLY A 88 -11.58 0.59 5.06
CA GLY A 88 -12.79 0.46 5.89
C GLY A 88 -12.74 0.92 7.35
N GLY A 89 -11.76 1.74 7.75
CA GLY A 89 -11.58 2.16 9.14
C GLY A 89 -11.46 0.96 10.09
N VAL A 90 -12.00 1.06 11.31
CA VAL A 90 -11.93 0.00 12.36
C VAL A 90 -12.32 -1.40 11.90
N ARG A 91 -13.07 -1.52 10.80
CA ARG A 91 -13.47 -2.81 10.23
C ARG A 91 -12.30 -3.59 9.61
N GLY A 92 -11.09 -3.02 9.57
CA GLY A 92 -9.86 -3.74 9.26
C GLY A 92 -9.61 -4.99 10.10
N LEU A 93 -10.19 -5.07 11.30
CA LEU A 93 -10.15 -6.27 12.13
C LEU A 93 -10.74 -7.50 11.42
N VAL A 94 -11.77 -7.31 10.59
CA VAL A 94 -12.36 -8.40 9.81
C VAL A 94 -11.37 -8.94 8.79
N ALA A 95 -10.63 -8.04 8.12
CA ALA A 95 -9.58 -8.45 7.17
C ALA A 95 -8.45 -9.22 7.89
N LEU A 96 -8.06 -8.78 9.09
CA LEU A 96 -7.07 -9.49 9.91
C LEU A 96 -7.51 -10.90 10.28
N GLU A 97 -8.79 -11.13 10.64
CA GLU A 97 -9.29 -12.47 10.94
C GLU A 97 -9.24 -13.39 9.72
N VAL A 98 -9.53 -12.88 8.52
CA VAL A 98 -9.35 -13.64 7.27
C VAL A 98 -7.89 -14.02 7.06
N LEU A 99 -6.96 -13.07 7.26
CA LEU A 99 -5.53 -13.33 7.12
C LEU A 99 -5.03 -14.35 8.15
N LYS A 100 -5.52 -14.31 9.40
CA LYS A 100 -5.17 -15.29 10.43
C LYS A 100 -5.59 -16.68 10.02
N LYS A 101 -6.84 -16.80 9.55
CA LYS A 101 -7.34 -18.09 9.11
C LYS A 101 -6.56 -18.61 7.90
N LEU A 102 -6.12 -17.72 7.01
CA LEU A 102 -5.26 -18.09 5.91
C LEU A 102 -3.88 -18.58 6.37
N GLU A 103 -3.21 -17.88 7.31
CA GLU A 103 -1.92 -18.35 7.87
C GLU A 103 -2.06 -19.72 8.55
N GLU A 104 -3.15 -19.95 9.29
CA GLU A 104 -3.45 -21.24 9.91
C GLU A 104 -3.57 -22.38 8.89
N GLU A 105 -4.33 -22.17 7.82
CA GLU A 105 -4.57 -23.19 6.80
C GLU A 105 -3.36 -23.40 5.88
N ALA A 106 -2.62 -22.33 5.58
CA ALA A 106 -1.46 -22.39 4.69
C ALA A 106 -0.16 -22.80 5.40
N GLY A 107 -0.09 -22.63 6.73
CA GLY A 107 1.09 -22.94 7.54
C GLY A 107 2.30 -22.02 7.27
N GLN A 108 2.10 -20.88 6.62
CA GLN A 108 3.13 -19.90 6.30
C GLN A 108 2.62 -18.47 6.54
N PRO A 109 3.51 -17.53 6.88
CA PRO A 109 3.09 -16.15 7.11
C PRO A 109 2.70 -15.44 5.81
N ILE A 110 1.85 -14.42 5.89
CA ILE A 110 1.27 -13.72 4.72
C ILE A 110 2.34 -13.23 3.72
N HIS A 111 3.47 -12.69 4.20
CA HIS A 111 4.53 -12.17 3.33
C HIS A 111 5.27 -13.25 2.52
N GLU A 112 5.17 -14.52 2.89
CA GLU A 112 5.71 -15.65 2.12
C GLU A 112 4.70 -16.21 1.10
N LEU A 113 3.41 -16.05 1.40
CA LEU A 113 2.30 -16.55 0.57
C LEU A 113 2.06 -15.73 -0.69
N PHE A 114 2.39 -14.43 -0.67
CA PHE A 114 2.08 -13.52 -1.76
C PHE A 114 3.33 -12.86 -2.34
N ASP A 115 3.36 -12.71 -3.65
CA ASP A 115 4.43 -12.01 -4.36
C ASP A 115 4.14 -10.50 -4.44
N TYR A 116 2.86 -10.13 -4.38
CA TYR A 116 2.38 -8.76 -4.42
C TYR A 116 1.25 -8.52 -3.40
N ILE A 117 1.33 -7.43 -2.63
CA ILE A 117 0.31 -7.00 -1.66
C ILE A 117 -0.11 -5.55 -1.95
N CYS A 118 -1.40 -5.31 -2.15
CA CYS A 118 -1.95 -3.97 -2.38
C CYS A 118 -2.94 -3.57 -1.30
N GLY A 119 -2.83 -2.36 -0.78
CA GLY A 119 -3.68 -1.87 0.29
C GLY A 119 -4.20 -0.46 0.06
N VAL A 120 -5.44 -0.21 0.50
CA VAL A 120 -6.05 1.12 0.56
C VAL A 120 -6.41 1.46 2.00
N SER A 121 -6.08 2.68 2.46
CA SER A 121 -6.47 3.17 3.78
C SER A 121 -6.04 2.23 4.90
N THR A 122 -6.98 1.68 5.67
CA THR A 122 -6.73 0.59 6.62
C THR A 122 -5.97 -0.59 6.01
N GLY A 123 -6.30 -1.00 4.78
CA GLY A 123 -5.56 -2.02 4.06
C GLY A 123 -4.11 -1.63 3.76
N ALA A 124 -3.81 -0.34 3.62
CA ALA A 124 -2.44 0.15 3.47
C ALA A 124 -1.63 0.00 4.77
N ILE A 125 -2.25 0.29 5.93
CA ILE A 125 -1.65 0.00 7.25
C ILE A 125 -1.32 -1.49 7.36
N LEU A 126 -2.31 -2.35 7.09
CA LEU A 126 -2.13 -3.81 7.17
C LEU A 126 -1.05 -4.30 6.20
N THR A 127 -1.00 -3.79 4.97
CA THR A 127 0.02 -4.11 3.97
C THR A 127 1.44 -3.86 4.50
N VAL A 128 1.67 -2.74 5.18
CA VAL A 128 2.99 -2.44 5.77
C VAL A 128 3.28 -3.40 6.93
N LEU A 129 2.33 -3.61 7.85
CA LEU A 129 2.53 -4.47 9.02
C LEU A 129 2.82 -5.92 8.63
N VAL A 130 2.01 -6.52 7.75
CA VAL A 130 2.13 -7.94 7.40
C VAL A 130 3.17 -8.18 6.32
N GLY A 131 3.32 -7.26 5.35
CA GLY A 131 4.21 -7.43 4.20
C GLY A 131 5.64 -6.94 4.44
N VAL A 132 5.78 -5.76 5.06
CA VAL A 132 7.11 -5.13 5.26
C VAL A 132 7.69 -5.45 6.62
N HIS A 133 6.92 -5.20 7.67
CA HIS A 133 7.35 -5.46 9.05
C HIS A 133 7.26 -6.94 9.41
N LYS A 134 6.53 -7.73 8.61
CA LYS A 134 6.35 -9.18 8.79
C LYS A 134 5.87 -9.50 10.21
N MET A 135 5.06 -8.61 10.74
CA MET A 135 4.60 -8.68 12.12
C MET A 135 3.63 -9.86 12.26
N PRO A 136 3.77 -10.71 13.29
CA PRO A 136 2.82 -11.78 13.56
C PRO A 136 1.39 -11.23 13.65
N LEU A 137 0.40 -11.93 13.08
CA LEU A 137 -0.95 -11.38 12.96
C LEU A 137 -1.63 -11.06 14.31
N ASN A 138 -1.28 -11.78 15.37
CA ASN A 138 -1.74 -11.49 16.73
C ASN A 138 -1.18 -10.16 17.27
N GLU A 139 0.04 -9.79 16.90
CA GLU A 139 0.64 -8.50 17.24
C GLU A 139 0.07 -7.40 16.33
N CYS A 140 -0.12 -7.68 15.04
CA CYS A 140 -0.79 -6.78 14.10
C CYS A 140 -2.16 -6.38 14.62
N GLU A 141 -2.96 -7.32 15.11
CA GLU A 141 -4.29 -7.04 15.64
C GLU A 141 -4.24 -6.14 16.88
N LYS A 142 -3.34 -6.41 17.83
CA LYS A 142 -3.17 -5.58 19.03
C LYS A 142 -2.76 -4.15 18.66
N LEU A 143 -1.76 -4.02 17.79
CA LEU A 143 -1.30 -2.73 17.31
C LEU A 143 -2.42 -2.01 16.57
N TYR A 144 -3.14 -2.70 15.68
CA TYR A 144 -4.24 -2.10 14.91
C TYR A 144 -5.41 -1.66 15.80
N LYS A 145 -5.76 -2.42 16.85
CA LYS A 145 -6.74 -2.01 17.87
C LYS A 145 -6.27 -0.77 18.63
N ASN A 146 -4.99 -0.70 18.98
CA ASN A 146 -4.42 0.46 19.67
C ASN A 146 -4.44 1.71 18.79
N LEU A 147 -3.98 1.59 17.53
CA LEU A 147 -4.06 2.66 16.53
C LEU A 147 -5.50 3.12 16.35
N SER A 148 -6.42 2.18 16.13
CA SER A 148 -7.85 2.47 16.01
C SER A 148 -8.38 3.20 17.23
N THR A 149 -8.04 2.77 18.44
CA THR A 149 -8.49 3.43 19.67
C THR A 149 -7.96 4.85 19.74
N GLN A 150 -6.67 5.08 19.49
CA GLN A 150 -6.06 6.41 19.51
C GLN A 150 -6.67 7.35 18.46
N ILE A 151 -6.99 6.82 17.28
CA ILE A 151 -7.67 7.54 16.20
C ILE A 151 -9.15 7.83 16.56
N PHE A 152 -9.90 6.88 17.10
CA PHE A 152 -11.36 7.00 17.24
C PHE A 152 -11.85 7.42 18.65
N THR A 153 -11.00 7.49 19.68
CA THR A 153 -11.42 8.03 20.99
C THR A 153 -11.33 9.56 21.05
N GLN A 154 -10.49 10.20 20.23
CA GLN A 154 -10.44 11.67 20.16
C GLN A 154 -11.75 12.28 19.62
N THR A 155 -12.56 11.51 18.88
CA THR A 155 -13.85 11.97 18.34
C THR A 155 -14.97 12.04 19.37
N THR A 156 -14.89 11.28 20.48
CA THR A 156 -16.01 11.17 21.45
C THR A 156 -15.97 12.24 22.54
N ILE A 157 -14.78 12.74 22.89
CA ILE A 157 -14.60 13.69 24.01
C ILE A 157 -14.88 15.15 23.60
N LYS A 158 -14.79 15.49 22.31
CA LYS A 158 -15.08 16.84 21.77
C LYS A 158 -16.49 16.94 21.15
N GLY A 159 -17.46 16.25 21.75
CA GLY A 159 -18.86 16.30 21.34
C GLY A 159 -19.52 17.66 21.62
N ALA A 160 -20.23 18.17 20.62
CA ALA A 160 -21.18 19.30 20.63
C ALA A 160 -20.66 20.76 20.54
N THR A 161 -19.40 21.10 20.85
CA THR A 161 -18.95 22.52 20.82
C THR A 161 -17.97 22.90 19.70
N SER A 162 -17.43 21.95 18.92
CA SER A 162 -16.39 22.23 17.91
C SER A 162 -16.86 22.33 16.45
N LEU A 163 -18.17 22.22 16.18
CA LEU A 163 -18.74 22.22 14.82
C LEU A 163 -18.54 23.54 14.05
N PHE A 164 -18.02 24.60 14.69
CA PHE A 164 -17.83 25.94 14.13
C PHE A 164 -16.37 26.39 13.92
N MET A 165 -15.36 25.57 14.23
CA MET A 165 -13.96 25.96 14.01
C MET A 165 -13.37 25.25 12.78
N ARG A 166 -12.95 26.06 11.80
CA ARG A 166 -12.12 25.66 10.67
C ARG A 166 -10.83 24.98 11.18
N ASN A 167 -10.40 23.96 10.42
CA ASN A 167 -9.17 23.17 10.49
C ASN A 167 -9.21 21.88 11.33
N SER A 168 -9.24 20.75 10.60
CA SER A 168 -8.80 19.39 10.94
C SER A 168 -9.23 18.78 12.27
N TYR A 169 -10.14 17.79 12.21
CA TYR A 169 -10.71 17.08 13.35
C TYR A 169 -9.72 16.21 14.17
N TYR A 170 -8.48 16.04 13.66
CA TYR A 170 -7.37 15.42 14.38
C TYR A 170 -6.17 16.36 14.43
N ASP A 171 -5.47 16.34 15.57
CA ASP A 171 -4.15 16.95 15.67
C ASP A 171 -3.20 16.17 14.74
N SER A 172 -2.87 16.76 13.59
CA SER A 172 -2.06 16.13 12.53
C SER A 172 -0.73 15.61 13.06
N ASP A 173 -0.22 16.25 14.11
CA ASP A 173 1.11 16.01 14.64
C ASP A 173 1.14 14.75 15.50
N SER A 174 0.10 14.52 16.30
CA SER A 174 -0.05 13.28 17.08
C SER A 174 -0.20 12.06 16.17
N TRP A 175 -1.04 12.14 15.13
CA TRP A 175 -1.19 11.02 14.19
C TRP A 175 0.07 10.76 13.37
N THR A 176 0.78 11.83 12.99
CA THR A 176 2.09 11.72 12.32
C THR A 176 3.09 11.00 13.22
N GLN A 177 3.17 11.36 14.49
CA GLN A 177 4.09 10.73 15.43
C GLN A 177 3.77 9.25 15.64
N ILE A 178 2.49 8.91 15.82
CA ILE A 178 2.03 7.52 15.95
C ILE A 178 2.42 6.71 14.70
N LEU A 179 2.20 7.26 13.50
CA LEU A 179 2.57 6.57 12.25
C LEU A 179 4.09 6.43 12.10
N LYS A 180 4.87 7.44 12.47
CA LYS A 180 6.34 7.35 12.47
C LYS A 180 6.84 6.24 13.39
N GLU A 181 6.29 6.14 14.59
CA GLU A 181 6.65 5.13 15.59
C GLU A 181 6.30 3.71 15.12
N ASN A 182 5.13 3.53 14.48
CA ASN A 182 4.62 2.21 14.14
C ASN A 182 4.97 1.73 12.72
N MET A 183 5.17 2.65 11.76
CA MET A 183 5.50 2.33 10.36
C MET A 183 6.98 2.55 10.03
N GLY A 184 7.68 3.34 10.86
CA GLY A 184 9.07 3.73 10.66
C GLY A 184 9.28 4.84 9.62
N GLU A 185 10.49 5.42 9.67
CA GLU A 185 10.95 6.50 8.79
C GLU A 185 11.80 5.97 7.62
N THR A 186 11.61 4.70 7.25
CA THR A 186 12.28 4.10 6.10
C THR A 186 11.55 4.47 4.82
N ASN A 187 12.29 4.90 3.79
CA ASN A 187 11.74 5.11 2.45
C ASN A 187 11.16 3.82 1.89
N ILE A 188 10.02 3.90 1.21
CA ILE A 188 9.31 2.70 0.74
C ILE A 188 10.16 1.82 -0.18
N ILE A 189 11.02 2.41 -1.04
CA ILE A 189 11.93 1.66 -1.90
C ILE A 189 12.95 0.81 -1.12
N GLU A 190 13.38 1.24 0.07
CA GLU A 190 14.37 0.53 0.89
C GLU A 190 13.83 -0.78 1.44
N THR A 191 12.50 -0.94 1.50
CA THR A 191 11.89 -2.22 1.87
C THR A 191 12.24 -3.34 0.90
N SER A 192 12.62 -3.01 -0.34
CA SER A 192 13.08 -3.97 -1.36
C SER A 192 14.48 -4.55 -1.09
N ARG A 193 15.23 -4.02 -0.11
CA ARG A 193 16.53 -4.56 0.33
C ARG A 193 16.41 -6.01 0.83
N LYS A 194 15.25 -6.39 1.36
CA LYS A 194 14.95 -7.73 1.86
C LYS A 194 14.33 -8.57 0.73
N SER A 195 14.98 -9.69 0.38
CA SER A 195 14.55 -10.57 -0.73
C SER A 195 13.21 -11.27 -0.49
N ASP A 196 12.83 -11.40 0.78
CA ASP A 196 11.61 -12.01 1.26
C ASP A 196 10.51 -10.99 1.55
N THR A 197 10.72 -9.71 1.27
CA THR A 197 9.65 -8.69 1.29
C THR A 197 8.90 -8.71 -0.06
N PRO A 198 7.58 -8.91 -0.08
CA PRO A 198 6.78 -8.87 -1.29
C PRO A 198 6.82 -7.48 -1.95
N LYS A 199 6.41 -7.42 -3.21
CA LYS A 199 6.11 -6.12 -3.83
C LYS A 199 4.87 -5.55 -3.14
N ILE A 200 4.94 -4.29 -2.73
CA ILE A 200 3.81 -3.61 -2.08
C ILE A 200 3.36 -2.41 -2.89
N CYS A 201 2.05 -2.13 -2.83
CA CYS A 201 1.47 -0.91 -3.35
C CYS A 201 0.40 -0.37 -2.40
N LEU A 202 0.55 0.88 -1.97
CA LEU A 202 -0.43 1.61 -1.17
C LEU A 202 -1.11 2.66 -2.05
N VAL A 203 -2.43 2.71 -2.01
CA VAL A 203 -3.22 3.58 -2.90
C VAL A 203 -3.73 4.79 -2.14
N ALA A 204 -3.48 5.99 -2.67
CA ALA A 204 -4.08 7.25 -2.23
C ALA A 204 -4.84 7.92 -3.38
N THR A 205 -5.57 8.99 -3.09
CA THR A 205 -6.24 9.83 -4.10
C THR A 205 -5.52 11.16 -4.22
N ARG A 206 -5.00 11.51 -5.40
CA ARG A 206 -4.46 12.85 -5.66
C ARG A 206 -5.60 13.80 -6.02
N ALA A 207 -5.78 14.84 -5.21
CA ALA A 207 -6.94 15.73 -5.28
C ALA A 207 -6.67 17.03 -6.03
N ASN A 208 -5.42 17.51 -6.07
CA ASN A 208 -5.07 18.80 -6.67
C ASN A 208 -4.66 18.71 -8.15
N THR A 209 -5.50 18.07 -8.94
CA THR A 209 -5.36 17.99 -10.40
C THR A 209 -6.71 18.29 -11.04
N ASN A 210 -6.77 18.48 -12.37
CA ASN A 210 -8.02 18.75 -13.07
C ASN A 210 -9.08 17.64 -12.88
N ARG A 211 -8.65 16.42 -12.54
CA ARG A 211 -9.51 15.28 -12.20
C ARG A 211 -8.83 14.50 -11.10
N ILE A 212 -9.55 14.20 -10.02
CA ILE A 212 -9.04 13.31 -8.98
C ILE A 212 -8.62 11.96 -9.59
N GLN A 213 -7.48 11.44 -9.16
CA GLN A 213 -6.89 10.23 -9.73
C GLN A 213 -6.21 9.38 -8.66
N PRO A 214 -6.12 8.05 -8.83
CA PRO A 214 -5.35 7.20 -7.94
C PRO A 214 -3.87 7.56 -8.02
N TYR A 215 -3.19 7.51 -6.88
CA TYR A 215 -1.76 7.73 -6.76
C TYR A 215 -1.13 6.60 -5.95
N LEU A 216 -0.09 5.97 -6.50
CA LEU A 216 0.48 4.74 -5.96
C LEU A 216 1.79 5.00 -5.21
N PHE A 217 1.89 4.50 -3.99
CA PHE A 217 3.17 4.37 -3.28
C PHE A 217 3.64 2.93 -3.36
N ARG A 218 4.83 2.70 -3.91
CA ARG A 218 5.31 1.35 -4.24
C ARG A 218 6.77 1.14 -3.86
N ASN A 219 7.14 -0.08 -3.46
CA ASN A 219 8.53 -0.45 -3.18
C ASN A 219 9.30 -0.93 -4.42
N TYR A 220 8.87 -0.50 -5.60
CA TYR A 220 9.46 -0.86 -6.88
C TYR A 220 9.29 0.29 -7.86
N ASN A 221 10.17 0.35 -8.85
CA ASN A 221 9.89 1.07 -10.08
C ASN A 221 9.55 0.07 -11.19
N LEU A 222 8.88 0.56 -12.23
CA LEU A 222 8.57 -0.27 -13.38
C LEU A 222 9.80 -0.46 -14.26
N PRO A 223 9.87 -1.58 -15.01
CA PRO A 223 10.95 -1.81 -15.95
C PRO A 223 11.12 -0.68 -16.97
N TYR A 224 12.30 -0.59 -17.56
CA TYR A 224 12.59 0.42 -18.58
C TYR A 224 11.58 0.35 -19.74
N ARG A 225 11.05 1.51 -20.14
CA ARG A 225 9.99 1.68 -21.17
C ARG A 225 8.62 1.09 -20.81
N VAL A 226 8.44 0.58 -19.60
CA VAL A 226 7.14 0.18 -19.07
C VAL A 226 6.55 1.35 -18.29
N THR A 227 5.27 1.63 -18.52
CA THR A 227 4.56 2.74 -17.85
C THR A 227 3.25 2.24 -17.27
N SER A 228 2.86 2.79 -16.13
CA SER A 228 1.55 2.52 -15.54
C SER A 228 0.54 3.55 -16.02
N HIS A 229 -0.74 3.14 -16.07
CA HIS A 229 -1.85 4.07 -16.18
C HIS A 229 -2.01 4.94 -14.93
N TYR A 230 -1.50 4.47 -13.79
CA TYR A 230 -1.58 5.17 -12.51
C TYR A 230 -0.24 5.86 -12.20
N GLN A 231 -0.32 7.14 -11.82
CA GLN A 231 0.85 7.84 -11.31
C GLN A 231 1.28 7.24 -9.97
N GLY A 232 2.59 7.28 -9.68
CA GLY A 232 3.08 6.77 -8.42
C GLY A 232 4.57 6.99 -8.21
N THR A 233 5.01 6.78 -6.98
CA THR A 233 6.37 7.02 -6.51
C THR A 233 6.84 5.93 -5.56
N SER A 234 8.16 5.84 -5.38
CA SER A 234 8.82 4.95 -4.43
C SER A 234 9.70 5.68 -3.42
N LEU A 235 9.61 7.01 -3.36
CA LEU A 235 10.54 7.84 -2.59
C LEU A 235 10.13 8.12 -1.14
N PRO A 236 8.84 8.41 -0.83
CA PRO A 236 8.45 8.78 0.53
C PRO A 236 8.66 7.67 1.56
N CYS A 237 8.71 8.06 2.82
CA CYS A 237 8.71 7.15 3.96
C CYS A 237 7.42 6.33 4.04
N LEU A 238 7.49 5.16 4.65
CA LEU A 238 6.32 4.30 4.87
C LEU A 238 5.20 5.03 5.62
N TRP A 239 5.53 5.77 6.69
CA TRP A 239 4.55 6.54 7.45
C TRP A 239 3.84 7.60 6.59
N GLU A 240 4.55 8.25 5.65
CA GLU A 240 3.98 9.26 4.75
C GLU A 240 2.99 8.63 3.77
N ALA A 241 3.37 7.49 3.18
CA ALA A 241 2.53 6.74 2.25
C ALA A 241 1.26 6.22 2.92
N VAL A 242 1.38 5.70 4.15
CA VAL A 242 0.23 5.28 4.97
C VAL A 242 -0.64 6.47 5.37
N ARG A 243 -0.04 7.58 5.82
CA ARG A 243 -0.74 8.81 6.20
C ARG A 243 -1.56 9.37 5.04
N ALA A 244 -1.01 9.34 3.83
CA ALA A 244 -1.69 9.76 2.62
C ALA A 244 -2.87 8.83 2.28
N SER A 245 -2.62 7.52 2.27
CA SER A 245 -3.62 6.51 1.91
C SER A 245 -4.82 6.47 2.86
N ALA A 246 -4.62 6.84 4.14
CA ALA A 246 -5.65 6.85 5.18
C ALA A 246 -6.21 8.26 5.51
N ALA A 247 -5.95 9.28 4.67
CA ALA A 247 -6.39 10.66 4.90
C ALA A 247 -7.89 10.87 4.61
N ALA A 248 -8.77 10.18 5.34
CA ALA A 248 -10.21 10.13 5.05
C ALA A 248 -10.89 11.48 5.32
N PRO A 249 -11.51 12.14 4.32
CA PRO A 249 -12.20 13.42 4.52
C PRO A 249 -13.27 13.34 5.61
N GLY A 250 -13.32 14.35 6.47
CA GLY A 250 -14.22 14.40 7.63
C GLY A 250 -13.70 13.67 8.87
N TYR A 251 -12.69 12.81 8.69
CA TYR A 251 -11.89 12.25 9.78
C TYR A 251 -10.56 13.03 9.85
N PHE A 252 -9.70 12.87 8.85
CA PHE A 252 -8.36 13.46 8.79
C PHE A 252 -8.28 14.64 7.80
N SER A 253 -7.30 15.52 8.03
CA SER A 253 -6.88 16.51 7.02
C SER A 253 -6.19 15.83 5.84
N GLU A 254 -6.26 16.49 4.67
CA GLU A 254 -5.42 16.15 3.53
C GLU A 254 -3.94 16.07 3.92
N PHE A 255 -3.19 15.26 3.18
CA PHE A 255 -1.75 15.14 3.36
C PHE A 255 -1.02 15.72 2.15
N ALA A 256 -0.08 16.62 2.40
CA ALA A 256 0.72 17.25 1.35
C ALA A 256 2.09 16.59 1.26
N ILE A 257 2.48 16.18 0.05
CA ILE A 257 3.85 15.72 -0.26
C ILE A 257 4.32 16.51 -1.49
N GLY A 258 5.26 17.43 -1.29
CA GLY A 258 5.71 18.32 -2.36
C GLY A 258 4.56 19.17 -2.91
N ASP A 259 4.31 19.08 -4.22
CA ASP A 259 3.21 19.77 -4.89
C ASP A 259 1.89 18.98 -4.82
N MET A 260 1.85 17.79 -4.24
CA MET A 260 0.66 16.93 -4.24
C MET A 260 -0.20 17.15 -3.01
N ILE A 261 -1.52 17.21 -3.20
CA ILE A 261 -2.52 17.12 -2.13
C ILE A 261 -3.18 15.75 -2.25
N LEU A 262 -3.02 14.95 -1.20
CA LEU A 262 -3.43 13.56 -1.15
C LEU A 262 -4.54 13.36 -0.11
N LEU A 263 -5.53 12.57 -0.50
CA LEU A 263 -6.66 12.13 0.30
C LEU A 263 -6.66 10.60 0.36
N ASP A 264 -7.52 10.05 1.23
CA ASP A 264 -7.72 8.61 1.33
C ASP A 264 -8.00 7.96 -0.04
N GLY A 265 -7.35 6.82 -0.28
CA GLY A 265 -7.52 6.07 -1.53
C GLY A 265 -8.94 5.53 -1.70
N GLY A 266 -9.63 5.23 -0.60
CA GLY A 266 -11.00 4.72 -0.57
C GLY A 266 -12.05 5.72 -1.03
N LEU A 267 -11.70 7.00 -1.19
CA LEU A 267 -12.57 7.98 -1.83
C LEU A 267 -12.84 7.65 -3.31
N LEU A 268 -11.84 7.08 -4.00
CA LEU A 268 -11.93 6.75 -5.43
C LEU A 268 -11.85 5.25 -5.70
N VAL A 269 -11.00 4.53 -4.97
CA VAL A 269 -10.74 3.11 -5.15
C VAL A 269 -10.64 2.44 -3.78
N ASN A 270 -11.77 1.99 -3.23
CA ASN A 270 -11.76 1.28 -1.94
C ASN A 270 -11.27 -0.16 -2.07
N ASN A 271 -11.48 -0.79 -3.23
CA ASN A 271 -10.98 -2.12 -3.55
C ASN A 271 -9.87 -2.00 -4.61
N PRO A 272 -8.59 -2.25 -4.26
CA PRO A 272 -7.49 -2.00 -5.18
C PRO A 272 -7.16 -3.17 -6.10
N THR A 273 -8.02 -4.21 -6.21
CA THR A 273 -7.72 -5.41 -7.02
C THR A 273 -7.43 -5.07 -8.47
N ALA A 274 -8.19 -4.17 -9.11
CA ALA A 274 -7.95 -3.78 -10.50
C ALA A 274 -6.60 -3.06 -10.69
N ILE A 275 -6.23 -2.18 -9.76
CA ILE A 275 -4.92 -1.50 -9.75
C ILE A 275 -3.80 -2.53 -9.61
N ALA A 276 -3.95 -3.47 -8.68
CA ALA A 276 -2.93 -4.47 -8.41
C ALA A 276 -2.76 -5.47 -9.56
N LEU A 277 -3.85 -5.88 -10.22
CA LEU A 277 -3.80 -6.68 -11.44
C LEU A 277 -3.06 -5.95 -12.57
N HIS A 278 -3.32 -4.65 -12.75
CA HIS A 278 -2.61 -3.84 -13.73
C HIS A 278 -1.11 -3.77 -13.41
N GLU A 279 -0.74 -3.41 -12.18
CA GLU A 279 0.65 -3.25 -11.76
C GLU A 279 1.44 -4.57 -11.81
N THR A 280 0.85 -5.68 -11.38
CA THR A 280 1.50 -7.00 -11.45
C THR A 280 1.80 -7.42 -12.90
N LYS A 281 0.94 -7.08 -13.86
CA LYS A 281 1.23 -7.30 -15.29
C LYS A 281 2.30 -6.37 -15.85
N GLN A 282 2.46 -5.17 -15.31
CA GLN A 282 3.60 -4.31 -15.67
C GLN A 282 4.94 -4.86 -15.12
N LEU A 283 4.89 -5.52 -13.95
CA LEU A 283 6.08 -6.10 -13.31
C LEU A 283 6.48 -7.45 -13.93
N TRP A 284 5.51 -8.30 -14.20
CA TRP A 284 5.70 -9.65 -14.71
C TRP A 284 4.76 -9.92 -15.90
N PRO A 285 5.10 -9.36 -17.09
CA PRO A 285 4.24 -9.49 -18.27
C PRO A 285 4.01 -10.94 -18.69
N ASP A 286 5.06 -11.77 -18.59
CA ASP A 286 5.06 -13.16 -19.04
C ASP A 286 4.57 -14.16 -17.98
N ALA A 287 4.41 -13.73 -16.72
CA ALA A 287 3.94 -14.61 -15.65
C ALA A 287 2.40 -14.66 -15.62
N GLU A 288 1.84 -15.86 -15.50
CA GLU A 288 0.41 -16.05 -15.28
C GLU A 288 0.02 -15.72 -13.83
N LEU A 289 -1.26 -15.42 -13.60
CA LEU A 289 -1.77 -15.28 -12.23
C LEU A 289 -2.00 -16.69 -11.66
N GLN A 290 -1.39 -16.99 -10.52
CA GLN A 290 -1.67 -18.23 -9.80
C GLN A 290 -2.92 -18.05 -8.93
N CYS A 291 -2.96 -16.98 -8.14
CA CYS A 291 -4.13 -16.65 -7.33
C CYS A 291 -4.26 -15.16 -7.08
N VAL A 292 -5.50 -14.74 -6.84
CA VAL A 292 -5.85 -13.40 -6.38
C VAL A 292 -6.75 -13.54 -5.17
N LEU A 293 -6.35 -12.98 -4.04
CA LEU A 293 -7.16 -12.87 -2.83
C LEU A 293 -7.50 -11.41 -2.57
N SER A 294 -8.76 -11.05 -2.70
CA SER A 294 -9.31 -9.75 -2.33
C SER A 294 -10.05 -9.85 -1.00
N VAL A 295 -9.53 -9.16 0.02
CA VAL A 295 -10.08 -9.16 1.37
C VAL A 295 -10.77 -7.83 1.64
N GLY A 296 -12.10 -7.89 1.71
CA GLY A 296 -12.94 -6.76 2.08
C GLY A 296 -13.04 -6.56 3.59
N THR A 297 -13.29 -5.33 4.03
CA THR A 297 -13.52 -4.99 5.45
C THR A 297 -14.99 -5.09 5.87
N GLY A 298 -15.82 -5.78 5.10
CA GLY A 298 -17.26 -5.90 5.34
C GLY A 298 -18.10 -4.70 4.88
N ARG A 299 -19.40 -4.94 4.72
CA ARG A 299 -20.43 -4.03 4.18
C ARG A 299 -21.29 -3.44 5.31
N HIS A 300 -21.71 -2.19 5.13
CA HIS A 300 -22.76 -1.59 5.94
C HIS A 300 -24.03 -1.47 5.10
N GLU A 301 -25.06 -2.27 5.38
CA GLU A 301 -26.39 -2.01 4.83
C GLU A 301 -27.02 -0.88 5.66
N PRO A 302 -27.20 0.34 5.11
CA PRO A 302 -27.92 1.37 5.83
C PRO A 302 -29.37 0.92 6.02
N ILE A 303 -29.83 0.86 7.27
CA ILE A 303 -31.25 0.73 7.58
C ILE A 303 -31.93 1.98 7.00
N ALA A 304 -32.81 1.81 6.02
CA ALA A 304 -33.55 2.89 5.39
C ALA A 304 -34.36 3.64 6.46
N THR A 305 -33.82 4.75 6.96
CA THR A 305 -34.55 5.68 7.81
C THR A 305 -35.08 6.79 6.93
N THR A 306 -36.36 6.67 6.56
CA THR A 306 -37.14 7.75 5.95
C THR A 306 -37.31 8.87 6.98
N SER A 307 -36.40 9.83 6.97
CA SER A 307 -36.49 11.04 7.79
C SER A 307 -36.12 12.24 6.94
N GLU A 308 -37.10 13.12 6.71
CA GLU A 308 -36.99 14.41 6.01
C GLU A 308 -36.26 15.48 6.84
N ALA A 309 -35.15 15.11 7.51
CA ALA A 309 -34.30 16.07 8.20
C ALA A 309 -33.16 16.53 7.29
N SER A 310 -32.85 17.82 7.28
CA SER A 310 -31.72 18.37 6.52
C SER A 310 -30.40 17.78 7.02
N ILE A 311 -29.88 16.79 6.28
CA ILE A 311 -28.59 16.15 6.57
C ILE A 311 -27.46 17.15 6.28
N GLY A 312 -26.68 17.53 7.30
CA GLY A 312 -25.52 18.42 7.18
C GLY A 312 -24.41 17.87 6.27
N TRP A 313 -23.58 18.77 5.72
CA TRP A 313 -22.54 18.42 4.73
C TRP A 313 -21.55 17.34 5.18
N ALA A 314 -21.15 17.34 6.45
CA ALA A 314 -20.26 16.30 6.99
C ALA A 314 -20.91 14.90 6.95
N THR A 315 -22.20 14.82 7.26
CA THR A 315 -22.96 13.56 7.18
C THR A 315 -23.15 13.12 5.74
N ARG A 316 -23.35 14.05 4.79
CA ARG A 316 -23.40 13.73 3.35
C ARG A 316 -22.08 13.20 2.82
N ILE A 317 -20.96 13.83 3.21
CA ILE A 317 -19.60 13.34 2.85
C ILE A 317 -19.37 11.97 3.47
N ARG A 318 -19.77 11.74 4.73
CA ARG A 318 -19.68 10.42 5.36
C ARG A 318 -20.55 9.38 4.65
N THR A 319 -21.77 9.73 4.23
CA THR A 319 -22.63 8.84 3.45
C THR A 319 -22.01 8.54 2.09
N ILE A 320 -21.48 9.53 1.38
CA ILE A 320 -20.78 9.34 0.10
C ILE A 320 -19.53 8.49 0.30
N LEU A 321 -18.73 8.73 1.34
CA LEU A 321 -17.54 7.96 1.65
C LEU A 321 -17.91 6.51 1.96
N ASN A 322 -18.91 6.28 2.83
CA ASN A 322 -19.41 4.95 3.13
C ASN A 322 -19.93 4.25 1.87
N SER A 323 -20.70 4.94 1.03
CA SER A 323 -21.21 4.42 -0.24
C SER A 323 -20.15 4.22 -1.32
N ALA A 324 -19.06 5.00 -1.31
CA ALA A 324 -17.89 4.81 -2.17
C ALA A 324 -17.00 3.68 -1.66
N THR A 325 -17.02 3.41 -0.35
CA THR A 325 -16.42 2.21 0.25
C THR A 325 -17.28 0.95 0.08
N ASP A 326 -18.56 1.10 -0.28
CA ASP A 326 -19.41 -0.01 -0.69
C ASP A 326 -19.12 -0.39 -2.15
N THR A 327 -18.61 -1.60 -2.36
CA THR A 327 -17.85 -2.03 -3.55
C THR A 327 -18.62 -2.27 -4.85
N GLU A 328 -19.74 -1.57 -5.12
CA GLU A 328 -20.62 -1.93 -6.26
C GLU A 328 -20.80 -0.92 -7.41
N VAL A 329 -20.20 0.29 -7.39
CA VAL A 329 -20.32 1.19 -8.56
C VAL A 329 -19.16 1.02 -9.57
N LEU A 330 -19.14 -0.16 -10.19
CA LEU A 330 -18.67 -0.52 -11.55
C LEU A 330 -17.15 -0.43 -11.89
N PRO A 331 -16.62 -1.37 -12.75
CA PRO A 331 -17.36 -2.06 -13.81
C PRO A 331 -17.59 -3.56 -13.55
N ALA A 332 -18.83 -3.97 -13.82
CA ALA A 332 -19.39 -5.32 -13.86
C ALA A 332 -18.73 -6.27 -14.90
N VAL A 333 -17.49 -6.02 -15.28
CA VAL A 333 -16.70 -6.86 -16.20
C VAL A 333 -15.77 -7.81 -15.44
N ILE A 334 -15.48 -7.57 -14.16
CA ILE A 334 -14.64 -8.45 -13.32
C ILE A 334 -15.47 -9.24 -12.28
N PHE A 335 -16.73 -8.85 -12.03
CA PHE A 335 -17.53 -9.33 -10.89
C PHE A 335 -18.16 -10.73 -11.06
N SER A 336 -17.87 -11.48 -12.12
CA SER A 336 -18.42 -12.83 -12.32
C SER A 336 -17.63 -13.96 -11.62
N LEU A 337 -16.71 -13.64 -10.71
CA LEU A 337 -15.91 -14.63 -9.98
C LEU A 337 -16.11 -14.50 -8.47
N SER A 338 -17.36 -14.58 -8.02
CA SER A 338 -17.69 -14.75 -6.60
C SER A 338 -17.75 -16.24 -6.24
N LEU A 339 -16.88 -16.63 -5.30
CA LEU A 339 -16.91 -17.88 -4.51
C LEU A 339 -16.90 -19.21 -5.29
N ARG A 340 -15.69 -19.71 -5.56
CA ARG A 340 -15.40 -21.15 -5.55
C ARG A 340 -14.06 -21.42 -4.86
N ILE A 341 -14.11 -21.96 -3.63
CA ILE A 341 -13.01 -22.75 -3.08
C ILE A 341 -13.00 -24.06 -3.86
N ILE A 342 -12.37 -24.06 -5.03
CA ILE A 342 -12.04 -25.29 -5.75
C ILE A 342 -10.65 -25.10 -6.33
N ALA A 343 -9.68 -25.76 -5.70
CA ALA A 343 -8.36 -25.99 -6.28
C ALA A 343 -8.55 -26.76 -7.59
N SER A 344 -8.42 -26.06 -8.72
CA SER A 344 -8.20 -26.68 -10.03
C SER A 344 -6.75 -26.42 -10.44
N PRO A 345 -5.96 -27.45 -10.78
CA PRO A 345 -4.53 -27.30 -11.03
C PRO A 345 -4.19 -26.44 -12.27
N ASN A 346 -5.16 -26.12 -13.14
CA ASN A 346 -4.95 -25.37 -14.39
C ASN A 346 -5.87 -24.14 -14.55
N ALA A 347 -6.48 -23.62 -13.47
CA ALA A 347 -7.33 -22.42 -13.53
C ALA A 347 -6.86 -21.34 -12.55
N ILE A 348 -6.80 -20.08 -13.02
CA ILE A 348 -6.56 -18.91 -12.16
C ILE A 348 -7.61 -18.91 -11.05
N SER A 349 -7.17 -18.98 -9.80
CA SER A 349 -8.08 -18.99 -8.66
C SER A 349 -8.28 -17.56 -8.13
N PHE A 350 -9.48 -17.01 -8.32
CA PHE A 350 -9.87 -15.70 -7.78
C PHE A 350 -10.76 -15.90 -6.55
N TYR A 351 -10.34 -15.31 -5.43
CA TYR A 351 -11.03 -15.35 -4.16
C TYR A 351 -11.37 -13.92 -3.74
N SER A 352 -12.66 -13.64 -3.53
CA SER A 352 -13.10 -12.41 -2.89
C SER A 352 -13.85 -12.76 -1.61
N VAL A 353 -13.42 -12.20 -0.50
CA VAL A 353 -14.00 -12.41 0.82
C VAL A 353 -14.58 -11.09 1.30
N GLY A 354 -15.90 -11.02 1.37
CA GLY A 354 -16.65 -9.88 1.90
C GLY A 354 -17.68 -10.34 2.91
N PHE A 355 -17.86 -9.56 3.97
CA PHE A 355 -18.84 -9.83 5.03
C PHE A 355 -19.99 -8.82 4.94
N SER A 356 -21.23 -9.22 5.23
CA SER A 356 -22.33 -8.26 5.47
C SER A 356 -22.65 -8.29 6.96
N LEU A 357 -22.41 -7.18 7.66
CA LEU A 357 -22.72 -7.06 9.09
C LEU A 357 -24.13 -6.47 9.24
N LYS A 358 -25.11 -7.33 9.55
CA LYS A 358 -26.43 -6.88 10.02
C LYS A 358 -26.36 -6.59 11.51
N PHE A 359 -26.39 -5.31 11.88
CA PHE A 359 -26.64 -4.92 13.27
C PHE A 359 -28.13 -5.09 13.54
N MET A 360 -28.52 -6.14 14.26
CA MET A 360 -29.85 -6.21 14.87
C MET A 360 -29.86 -5.21 16.04
N GLY A 361 -30.68 -4.17 15.90
CA GLY A 361 -30.85 -3.12 16.91
C GLY A 361 -31.63 -3.58 18.13
#